data_AF-A0A6C0QC64-F1
#
_entry.id   AF-A0A6C0QC64-F1
#
_cell.length_a   1.000
_cell.length_b   1.000
_cell.length_c   1.000
_cell.angle_alpha   90.00
_cell.angle_beta   90.00
_cell.angle_gamma   90.00
#
_symmetry.space_group_name_H-M   'P 1'
#
loop_
_entity.id
_entity.type
_entity.pdbx_description
1 polymer ?
#
loop_
_entity_poly.entity_id
_entity_poly.type
_entity_poly.pdbx_seq_one_letter_code
_entity_poly.pdbx_strand_id
1 'polypeptide(L)'
;MSAAGRSAPTSYHPLDNPVLAALTGPHAHFAERRGRVLGYRPEVSTWLALPEEPDAHDWADAAPLVGAGGTATLAGTRVVPPDGWEITFEVDGVQLVDESVDAVHYEEAVVLGGADVPEMLDLVERTRPGPFRPRTIELGTYLGVRRDGELVAMAGERMHPPGWTEISAVCTAPEYRGQGLGGRLILAVAAGIKERGEVPFIQAAGDNENAVRLYEALGFRLRRRIPFLGVRVPQPSRVPATAGG
;
A
#
# COMPACT_ATOMS: atom_id res chain seq x y z
N MET A 1 33.22 -30.78 22.44
CA MET A 1 31.75 -30.67 22.41
C MET A 1 31.40 -29.24 22.04
N SER A 2 30.84 -29.05 20.84
CA SER A 2 30.49 -27.74 20.28
C SER A 2 29.14 -27.31 20.86
N ALA A 3 29.10 -26.18 21.58
CA ALA A 3 27.85 -25.55 21.95
C ALA A 3 27.46 -24.60 20.81
N ALA A 4 26.50 -25.03 20.01
CA ALA A 4 25.88 -24.25 18.95
C ALA A 4 25.37 -22.91 19.52
N GLY A 5 25.74 -21.82 18.84
CA GLY A 5 25.26 -20.48 19.15
C GLY A 5 23.74 -20.44 19.05
N ARG A 6 23.09 -19.98 20.11
CA ARG A 6 21.71 -19.51 20.04
C ARG A 6 21.72 -18.26 19.16
N SER A 7 21.13 -18.36 17.97
CA SER A 7 20.79 -17.18 17.18
C SER A 7 19.95 -16.26 18.05
N ALA A 8 20.36 -15.00 18.19
CA ALA A 8 19.49 -13.97 18.74
C ALA A 8 18.20 -13.90 17.88
N PRO A 9 17.03 -13.57 18.46
CA PRO A 9 15.87 -13.26 17.65
C PRO A 9 16.23 -12.10 16.73
N THR A 10 16.11 -12.30 15.42
CA THR A 10 16.30 -11.25 14.42
C THR A 10 15.40 -10.08 14.79
N SER A 11 15.99 -8.91 15.04
CA SER A 11 15.24 -7.69 15.34
C SER A 11 14.21 -7.45 14.24
N TYR A 12 12.93 -7.37 14.63
CA TYR A 12 11.83 -7.06 13.73
C TYR A 12 12.11 -5.76 12.96
N HIS A 13 12.11 -5.83 11.62
CA HIS A 13 12.33 -4.65 10.79
C HIS A 13 10.98 -3.97 10.48
N PRO A 14 10.86 -2.62 10.51
CA PRO A 14 9.58 -1.94 10.28
C PRO A 14 8.87 -2.33 8.99
N LEU A 15 9.64 -2.60 7.93
CA LEU A 15 9.14 -3.05 6.62
C LEU A 15 8.67 -4.51 6.55
N ASP A 16 8.79 -5.31 7.61
CA ASP A 16 8.29 -6.69 7.63
C ASP A 16 6.77 -6.76 7.79
N ASN A 17 6.18 -5.82 8.54
CA ASN A 17 4.76 -5.51 8.48
C ASN A 17 4.60 -3.97 8.46
N PRO A 18 4.73 -3.36 7.27
CA PRO A 18 4.75 -1.90 7.10
C PRO A 18 3.40 -1.26 7.43
N VAL A 19 2.30 -2.00 7.29
CA VAL A 19 0.97 -1.52 7.69
C VAL A 19 0.92 -1.34 9.21
N LEU A 20 1.35 -2.35 9.98
CA LEU A 20 1.40 -2.28 11.43
C LEU A 20 2.35 -1.18 11.91
N ALA A 21 3.56 -1.12 11.33
CA ALA A 21 4.57 -0.13 11.70
C ALA A 21 4.11 1.31 11.41
N ALA A 22 3.41 1.54 10.29
CA ALA A 22 2.82 2.84 10.00
C ALA A 22 1.70 3.20 11.00
N LEU A 23 0.73 2.30 11.20
CA LEU A 23 -0.45 2.55 12.05
C LEU A 23 -0.14 2.62 13.55
N THR A 24 1.02 2.10 13.99
CA THR A 24 1.52 2.28 15.36
C THR A 24 2.54 3.41 15.49
N GLY A 25 2.88 4.06 14.37
CA GLY A 25 3.87 5.14 14.29
C GLY A 25 3.27 6.39 13.64
N PRO A 26 3.90 6.95 12.58
CA PRO A 26 3.46 8.20 11.94
C PRO A 26 1.97 8.26 11.57
N HIS A 27 1.36 7.12 11.21
CA HIS A 27 -0.05 7.03 10.81
C HIS A 27 -1.01 6.66 11.94
N ALA A 28 -0.59 6.75 13.21
CA ALA A 28 -1.45 6.43 14.36
C ALA A 28 -2.77 7.20 14.38
N HIS A 29 -2.82 8.40 13.81
CA HIS A 29 -4.03 9.21 13.72
C HIS A 29 -5.07 8.70 12.69
N PHE A 30 -4.65 7.84 11.74
CA PHE A 30 -5.55 7.13 10.82
C PHE A 30 -6.01 5.77 11.34
N ALA A 31 -5.42 5.29 12.43
CA ALA A 31 -5.62 3.93 12.89
C ALA A 31 -6.98 3.75 13.59
N GLU A 32 -7.66 2.67 13.22
CA GLU A 32 -8.73 2.06 14.01
C GLU A 32 -8.21 0.74 14.57
N ARG A 33 -8.46 0.49 15.87
CA ARG A 33 -7.91 -0.67 16.58
C ARG A 33 -9.01 -1.50 17.23
N ARG A 34 -8.92 -2.81 17.08
CA ARG A 34 -9.68 -3.81 17.86
C ARG A 34 -8.75 -4.96 18.23
N GLY A 35 -8.60 -5.20 19.53
CA GLY A 35 -7.62 -6.16 20.05
C GLY A 35 -6.20 -5.91 19.52
N ARG A 36 -5.66 -6.90 18.80
CA ARG A 36 -4.33 -6.85 18.16
C ARG A 36 -4.38 -6.38 16.70
N VAL A 37 -5.57 -6.14 16.16
CA VAL A 37 -5.77 -5.73 14.76
C VAL A 37 -5.83 -4.22 14.65
N LEU A 38 -5.11 -3.68 13.66
CA LEU A 38 -5.21 -2.28 13.27
C LEU A 38 -5.62 -2.18 11.80
N GLY A 39 -6.47 -1.22 11.46
CA GLY A 39 -6.83 -0.88 10.09
C GLY A 39 -6.76 0.62 9.88
N TYR A 40 -6.59 1.03 8.62
CA TYR A 40 -6.89 2.41 8.25
C TYR A 40 -8.41 2.62 8.26
N ARG A 41 -8.85 3.85 8.53
CA ARG A 41 -10.23 4.25 8.24
C ARG A 41 -10.58 3.93 6.78
N PRO A 42 -11.78 3.37 6.47
CA PRO A 42 -12.11 2.88 5.14
C PRO A 42 -12.03 3.93 4.02
N GLU A 43 -12.25 5.21 4.32
CA GLU A 43 -12.15 6.29 3.35
C GLU A 43 -10.69 6.65 3.01
N VAL A 44 -9.74 6.27 3.87
CA VAL A 44 -8.30 6.53 3.72
C VAL A 44 -7.62 5.37 3.01
N SER A 45 -7.85 4.14 3.45
CA SER A 45 -7.24 2.96 2.82
C SER A 45 -7.94 1.64 3.20
N THR A 46 -7.67 0.58 2.45
CA THR A 46 -8.14 -0.78 2.72
C THR A 46 -7.11 -1.67 3.42
N TRP A 47 -5.94 -1.12 3.79
CA TRP A 47 -4.89 -1.91 4.44
C TRP A 47 -5.24 -2.28 5.87
N LEU A 48 -5.02 -3.55 6.21
CA LEU A 48 -5.20 -4.12 7.54
C LEU A 48 -3.87 -4.69 8.04
N ALA A 49 -3.60 -4.53 9.32
CA ALA A 49 -2.49 -5.12 10.03
C ALA A 49 -3.02 -6.19 10.99
N LEU A 50 -2.68 -7.44 10.67
CA LEU A 50 -2.84 -8.58 11.57
C LEU A 50 -1.50 -8.92 12.25
N PRO A 51 -1.52 -9.61 13.40
CA PRO A 51 -0.35 -10.31 13.92
C PRO A 51 0.26 -11.26 12.87
N GLU A 52 1.53 -11.65 13.06
CA GLU A 52 2.21 -12.60 12.17
C GLU A 52 1.47 -13.96 12.12
N GLU A 53 0.97 -14.41 13.27
CA GLU A 53 0.15 -15.61 13.42
C GLU A 53 -1.22 -15.20 13.99
N PRO A 54 -2.18 -14.78 13.14
CA PRO A 54 -3.50 -14.38 13.62
C PRO A 54 -4.33 -15.60 14.03
N ASP A 55 -5.04 -15.48 15.14
CA ASP A 55 -5.99 -16.48 15.60
C ASP A 55 -7.45 -16.07 15.28
N ALA A 56 -8.41 -16.91 15.65
CA ALA A 56 -9.83 -16.67 15.38
C ALA A 56 -10.36 -15.36 16.01
N HIS A 57 -9.79 -14.90 17.13
CA HIS A 57 -10.20 -13.64 17.74
C HIS A 57 -9.69 -12.45 16.92
N ASP A 58 -8.48 -12.51 16.37
CA ASP A 58 -7.99 -11.44 15.49
C ASP A 58 -8.88 -11.29 14.25
N TRP A 59 -9.29 -12.40 13.62
CA TRP A 59 -10.22 -12.34 12.49
C TRP A 59 -11.62 -11.82 12.88
N ALA A 60 -12.10 -12.17 14.07
CA ALA A 60 -13.35 -11.62 14.59
C ALA A 60 -13.25 -10.11 14.86
N ASP A 61 -12.09 -9.62 15.32
CA ASP A 61 -11.80 -8.19 15.51
C ASP A 61 -11.61 -7.44 14.19
N ALA A 62 -11.09 -8.09 13.15
CA ALA A 62 -10.92 -7.53 11.81
C ALA A 62 -12.27 -7.25 11.12
N ALA A 63 -13.25 -8.15 11.24
CA ALA A 63 -14.55 -8.03 10.58
C ALA A 63 -15.26 -6.66 10.80
N PRO A 64 -15.41 -6.15 12.04
CA PRO A 64 -16.04 -4.85 12.26
C PRO A 64 -15.19 -3.64 11.86
N LEU A 65 -13.86 -3.76 11.72
CA LEU A 65 -13.02 -2.68 11.17
C LEU A 65 -13.24 -2.52 9.66
N VAL A 66 -13.43 -3.65 8.96
CA VAL A 66 -13.59 -3.66 7.51
C VAL A 66 -15.06 -3.49 7.10
N GLY A 67 -15.99 -3.92 7.96
CA GLY A 67 -17.43 -3.88 7.73
C GLY A 67 -17.94 -5.08 6.92
N ALA A 68 -19.18 -5.49 7.14
CA ALA A 68 -19.78 -6.65 6.47
C ALA A 68 -19.77 -6.47 4.94
N GLY A 69 -19.23 -7.46 4.21
CA GLY A 69 -19.05 -7.38 2.76
C GLY A 69 -17.94 -6.44 2.27
N GLY A 70 -17.31 -5.70 3.18
CA GLY A 70 -16.15 -4.86 2.88
C GLY A 70 -14.91 -5.70 2.55
N THR A 71 -13.96 -5.09 1.86
CA THR A 71 -12.70 -5.72 1.46
C THR A 71 -11.51 -5.06 2.14
N ALA A 72 -10.57 -5.89 2.59
CA ALA A 72 -9.30 -5.45 3.15
C ALA A 72 -8.12 -6.05 2.39
N THR A 73 -6.96 -5.43 2.52
CA THR A 73 -5.71 -5.90 1.93
C THR A 73 -4.66 -6.08 3.03
N LEU A 74 -3.99 -7.22 3.00
CA LEU A 74 -2.86 -7.56 3.87
C LEU A 74 -1.58 -7.52 3.04
N ALA A 75 -0.50 -6.97 3.61
CA ALA A 75 0.82 -6.94 2.99
C ALA A 75 1.84 -7.63 3.90
N GLY A 76 2.58 -8.59 3.37
CA GLY A 76 3.69 -9.23 4.09
C GLY A 76 3.32 -10.41 4.97
N THR A 77 2.02 -10.67 5.20
CA THR A 77 1.54 -11.78 6.03
C THR A 77 0.91 -12.87 5.17
N ARG A 78 1.49 -14.07 5.16
CA ARG A 78 0.88 -15.25 4.52
C ARG A 78 -0.02 -15.94 5.52
N VAL A 79 -1.32 -15.68 5.43
CA VAL A 79 -2.33 -16.20 6.37
C VAL A 79 -3.47 -16.83 5.58
N VAL A 80 -4.07 -17.85 6.16
CA VAL A 80 -5.30 -18.45 5.63
C VAL A 80 -6.48 -17.83 6.39
N PRO A 81 -7.37 -17.07 5.71
CA PRO A 81 -8.58 -16.57 6.35
C PRO A 81 -9.45 -17.73 6.86
N PRO A 82 -10.18 -17.56 7.99
CA PRO A 82 -11.09 -18.58 8.49
C PRO A 82 -12.31 -18.73 7.58
N ASP A 83 -13.06 -19.82 7.78
CA ASP A 83 -14.28 -20.11 7.02
C ASP A 83 -15.24 -18.90 6.96
N GLY A 84 -15.81 -18.67 5.78
CA GLY A 84 -16.75 -17.58 5.49
C GLY A 84 -16.08 -16.30 4.99
N TRP A 85 -14.77 -16.12 5.20
CA TRP A 85 -14.03 -15.07 4.50
C TRP A 85 -13.71 -15.49 3.08
N GLU A 86 -13.89 -14.58 2.13
CA GLU A 86 -13.54 -14.82 0.73
C GLU A 86 -12.16 -14.21 0.43
N ILE A 87 -11.28 -15.00 -0.18
CA ILE A 87 -10.05 -14.48 -0.80
C ILE A 87 -10.44 -13.85 -2.14
N THR A 88 -10.27 -12.54 -2.24
CA THR A 88 -10.61 -11.76 -3.44
C THR A 88 -9.46 -11.69 -4.43
N PHE A 89 -8.23 -11.75 -3.95
CA PHE A 89 -7.02 -11.94 -4.75
C PHE A 89 -5.87 -12.42 -3.86
N GLU A 90 -4.90 -13.10 -4.46
CA GLU A 90 -3.61 -13.39 -3.86
C GLU A 90 -2.52 -13.14 -4.91
N VAL A 91 -1.52 -12.34 -4.55
CA VAL A 91 -0.42 -11.97 -5.45
C VAL A 91 0.90 -12.11 -4.72
N ASP A 92 1.84 -12.85 -5.30
CA ASP A 92 3.24 -12.82 -4.86
C ASP A 92 3.85 -11.47 -5.27
N GLY A 93 4.12 -10.63 -4.28
CA GLY A 93 4.68 -9.30 -4.42
C GLY A 93 6.17 -9.22 -4.14
N VAL A 94 6.73 -8.06 -4.44
CA VAL A 94 8.10 -7.67 -4.11
C VAL A 94 8.10 -6.36 -3.33
N GLN A 95 9.05 -6.26 -2.40
CA GLN A 95 9.39 -5.03 -1.70
C GLN A 95 10.82 -4.65 -2.06
N LEU A 96 11.00 -3.46 -2.60
CA LEU A 96 12.28 -2.89 -2.95
C LEU A 96 12.56 -1.67 -2.08
N VAL A 97 13.82 -1.46 -1.73
CA VAL A 97 14.28 -0.33 -0.92
C VAL A 97 15.35 0.44 -1.67
N ASP A 98 15.52 1.69 -1.29
CA ASP A 98 16.64 2.49 -1.78
C ASP A 98 18.00 1.79 -1.55
N GLU A 99 18.76 1.65 -2.62
CA GLU A 99 20.19 1.29 -2.58
C GLU A 99 21.05 2.43 -3.12
N SER A 100 20.61 3.04 -4.22
CA SER A 100 21.34 4.08 -4.94
C SER A 100 20.41 5.03 -5.69
N VAL A 101 19.19 5.23 -5.20
CA VAL A 101 18.17 6.06 -5.87
C VAL A 101 18.71 7.49 -6.04
N ASP A 102 18.92 7.90 -7.27
CA ASP A 102 19.35 9.26 -7.62
C ASP A 102 18.15 10.21 -7.62
N ALA A 103 17.70 10.52 -6.41
CA ALA A 103 16.49 11.28 -6.17
C ALA A 103 16.65 12.73 -6.66
N VAL A 104 15.72 13.18 -7.49
CA VAL A 104 15.78 14.50 -8.13
C VAL A 104 14.38 15.09 -8.25
N HIS A 105 14.24 16.38 -7.98
CA HIS A 105 12.98 17.08 -8.21
C HIS A 105 12.63 17.11 -9.70
N TYR A 106 11.34 17.18 -9.98
CA TYR A 106 10.84 17.28 -11.33
C TYR A 106 10.08 18.60 -11.51
N GLU A 107 10.67 19.54 -12.24
CA GLU A 107 10.16 20.91 -12.41
C GLU A 107 8.73 20.96 -12.96
N GLU A 108 8.36 20.00 -13.80
CA GLU A 108 7.02 19.90 -14.37
C GLU A 108 5.99 19.32 -13.39
N ALA A 109 6.43 18.67 -12.31
CA ALA A 109 5.53 18.09 -11.34
C ALA A 109 4.91 19.17 -10.45
N VAL A 110 3.60 19.10 -10.29
CA VAL A 110 2.85 19.94 -9.34
C VAL A 110 2.44 19.11 -8.12
N VAL A 111 2.40 19.75 -6.95
CA VAL A 111 1.85 19.13 -5.74
C VAL A 111 0.33 19.05 -5.89
N LEU A 112 -0.22 17.85 -5.71
CA LEU A 112 -1.65 17.60 -5.73
C LEU A 112 -2.23 17.74 -4.32
N GLY A 113 -3.43 18.33 -4.23
CA GLY A 113 -4.16 18.53 -2.98
C GLY A 113 -5.62 18.06 -3.06
N GLY A 114 -6.39 18.36 -2.02
CA GLY A 114 -7.78 17.89 -1.90
C GLY A 114 -8.69 18.30 -3.06
N ALA A 115 -8.39 19.40 -3.76
CA ALA A 115 -9.11 19.85 -4.94
C ALA A 115 -8.90 18.94 -6.17
N ASP A 116 -7.76 18.23 -6.24
CA ASP A 116 -7.41 17.35 -7.35
C ASP A 116 -8.00 15.93 -7.21
N VAL A 117 -8.58 15.58 -6.05
CA VAL A 117 -9.09 14.24 -5.75
C VAL A 117 -10.04 13.68 -6.82
N PRO A 118 -10.99 14.45 -7.40
CA PRO A 118 -11.82 13.95 -8.48
C PRO A 118 -11.00 13.50 -9.71
N GLU A 119 -9.99 14.28 -10.13
CA GLU A 119 -9.12 13.91 -11.26
C GLU A 119 -8.19 12.74 -10.92
N MET A 120 -7.71 12.67 -9.67
CA MET A 120 -6.89 11.54 -9.21
C MET A 120 -7.67 10.22 -9.22
N LEU A 121 -8.94 10.26 -8.80
CA LEU A 121 -9.84 9.10 -8.81
C LEU A 121 -10.16 8.65 -10.24
N ASP A 122 -10.41 9.58 -11.16
CA ASP A 122 -10.58 9.28 -12.59
C ASP A 122 -9.33 8.60 -13.16
N LEU A 123 -8.15 9.17 -12.91
CA LEU A 123 -6.89 8.58 -13.38
C LEU A 123 -6.66 7.18 -12.80
N VAL A 124 -6.94 6.98 -11.50
CA VAL A 124 -6.88 5.66 -10.84
C VAL A 124 -7.82 4.66 -11.50
N GLU A 125 -9.06 5.04 -11.81
CA GLU A 125 -10.04 4.14 -12.43
C GLU A 125 -9.55 3.63 -13.79
N ARG A 126 -8.98 4.54 -14.59
CA ARG A 126 -8.44 4.23 -15.93
C ARG A 126 -7.14 3.43 -15.91
N THR A 127 -6.36 3.51 -14.83
CA THR A 127 -4.99 2.96 -14.79
C THR A 127 -4.77 1.84 -13.78
N ARG A 128 -5.66 1.72 -12.79
CA ARG A 128 -5.68 0.70 -11.73
C ARG A 128 -4.31 0.49 -11.04
N PRO A 129 -3.67 1.53 -10.47
CA PRO A 129 -2.35 1.42 -9.83
C PRO A 129 -2.36 0.72 -8.45
N GLY A 130 -3.52 0.25 -8.01
CA GLY A 130 -3.76 -0.29 -6.67
C GLY A 130 -4.87 0.47 -5.94
N PRO A 131 -5.14 0.13 -4.68
CA PRO A 131 -6.18 0.77 -3.89
C PRO A 131 -5.95 2.27 -3.74
N PHE A 132 -6.96 3.06 -4.10
CA PHE A 132 -7.01 4.50 -3.86
C PHE A 132 -8.44 4.88 -3.49
N ARG A 133 -8.60 5.68 -2.45
CA ARG A 133 -9.86 6.11 -1.85
C ARG A 133 -9.90 7.63 -1.78
N PRO A 134 -11.07 8.25 -1.55
CA PRO A 134 -11.20 9.71 -1.55
C PRO A 134 -10.26 10.44 -0.58
N ARG A 135 -9.86 9.80 0.54
CA ARG A 135 -8.94 10.37 1.52
C ARG A 135 -7.54 9.74 1.47
N THR A 136 -7.22 8.91 0.48
CA THR A 136 -5.88 8.32 0.33
C THR A 136 -4.81 9.39 0.13
N ILE A 137 -5.17 10.54 -0.47
CA ILE A 137 -4.29 11.70 -0.59
C ILE A 137 -3.73 12.20 0.75
N GLU A 138 -4.43 11.94 1.86
CA GLU A 138 -3.99 12.36 3.19
C GLU A 138 -2.82 11.53 3.73
N LEU A 139 -2.46 10.42 3.09
CA LEU A 139 -1.36 9.55 3.51
C LEU A 139 0.03 10.13 3.25
N GLY A 140 0.13 11.24 2.51
CA GLY A 140 1.40 11.96 2.31
C GLY A 140 1.38 12.83 1.06
N THR A 141 2.56 13.11 0.53
CA THR A 141 2.72 13.98 -0.64
C THR A 141 2.36 13.26 -1.94
N TYR A 142 1.59 13.93 -2.79
CA TYR A 142 1.28 13.48 -4.15
C TYR A 142 1.77 14.51 -5.17
N LEU A 143 2.42 14.01 -6.21
CA LEU A 143 2.93 14.79 -7.33
C LEU A 143 2.21 14.38 -8.61
N GLY A 144 1.88 15.35 -9.45
CA GLY A 144 1.18 15.14 -10.71
C GLY A 144 1.80 15.88 -11.87
N VAL A 145 1.58 15.37 -13.08
CA VAL A 145 1.92 16.06 -14.34
C VAL A 145 0.64 16.35 -15.09
N ARG A 146 0.52 17.58 -15.60
CA ARG A 146 -0.64 18.03 -16.38
C ARG A 146 -0.31 18.24 -17.86
N ARG A 147 -1.25 17.93 -18.75
CA ARG A 147 -1.19 18.24 -20.19
C ARG A 147 -2.52 18.86 -20.59
N ASP A 148 -2.46 20.01 -21.26
CA ASP A 148 -3.66 20.76 -21.65
C ASP A 148 -4.67 21.00 -20.51
N GLY A 149 -4.14 21.12 -19.28
CA GLY A 149 -4.93 21.32 -18.06
C GLY A 149 -5.37 20.02 -17.36
N GLU A 150 -5.26 18.85 -17.97
CA GLU A 150 -5.71 17.57 -17.40
C GLU A 150 -4.58 16.84 -16.66
N LEU A 151 -4.89 16.16 -15.54
CA LEU A 151 -3.94 15.29 -14.85
C LEU A 151 -3.66 14.00 -15.65
N VAL A 152 -2.44 13.85 -16.16
CA VAL A 152 -2.06 12.72 -17.03
C VAL A 152 -1.17 11.68 -16.36
N ALA A 153 -0.48 12.04 -15.28
CA ALA A 153 0.33 11.11 -14.51
C ALA A 153 0.41 11.58 -13.06
N MET A 154 0.52 10.64 -12.12
CA MET A 154 0.78 10.94 -10.73
C MET A 154 1.61 9.85 -10.06
N ALA A 155 2.24 10.22 -8.94
CA ALA A 155 2.80 9.32 -7.94
C ALA A 155 2.65 9.99 -6.58
N GLY A 156 2.66 9.21 -5.51
CA GLY A 156 2.68 9.78 -4.18
C GLY A 156 3.07 8.80 -3.11
N GLU A 157 2.80 9.19 -1.87
CA GLU A 157 3.21 8.45 -0.69
C GLU A 157 2.08 7.54 -0.17
N ARG A 158 2.42 6.44 0.52
CA ARG A 158 1.40 5.54 1.10
C ARG A 158 1.76 5.07 2.51
N MET A 159 2.36 3.90 2.70
CA MET A 159 2.71 3.46 4.06
C MET A 159 3.89 4.28 4.59
N HIS A 160 3.78 4.76 5.84
CA HIS A 160 4.82 5.54 6.52
C HIS A 160 5.31 4.89 7.82
N PRO A 161 6.04 3.75 7.76
CA PRO A 161 6.74 3.21 8.92
C PRO A 161 7.81 4.18 9.46
N PRO A 162 8.18 4.11 10.76
CA PRO A 162 9.23 4.98 11.30
C PRO A 162 10.55 4.90 10.50
N GLY A 163 10.98 6.04 9.94
CA GLY A 163 12.21 6.16 9.12
C GLY A 163 12.06 5.74 7.66
N TRP A 164 10.86 5.35 7.22
CA TRP A 164 10.61 4.86 5.86
C TRP A 164 9.33 5.49 5.27
N THR A 165 9.33 5.76 3.98
CA THR A 165 8.09 6.12 3.26
C THR A 165 7.95 5.30 1.99
N GLU A 166 6.75 4.79 1.79
CA GLU A 166 6.39 4.08 0.58
C GLU A 166 6.06 5.05 -0.56
N ILE A 167 6.68 4.85 -1.73
CA ILE A 167 6.21 5.44 -2.99
C ILE A 167 5.18 4.50 -3.62
N SER A 168 4.04 5.06 -4.01
CA SER A 168 2.84 4.34 -4.42
C SER A 168 2.03 5.15 -5.44
N ALA A 169 0.93 4.56 -5.93
CA ALA A 169 -0.03 5.18 -6.83
C ALA A 169 0.62 5.76 -8.10
N VAL A 170 1.71 5.15 -8.54
CA VAL A 170 2.42 5.54 -9.75
C VAL A 170 1.57 5.12 -10.95
N CYS A 171 0.98 6.07 -11.64
CA CYS A 171 0.23 5.81 -12.85
C CYS A 171 0.41 6.89 -13.90
N THR A 172 0.18 6.49 -15.15
CA THR A 172 0.18 7.37 -16.31
C THR A 172 -0.97 6.95 -17.21
N ALA A 173 -1.75 7.95 -17.60
CA ALA A 173 -2.80 7.87 -18.59
C ALA A 173 -2.34 7.08 -19.83
N PRO A 174 -3.13 6.12 -20.34
CA PRO A 174 -2.72 5.25 -21.46
C PRO A 174 -2.08 5.98 -22.65
N GLU A 175 -2.66 7.11 -23.02
CA GLU A 175 -2.28 7.99 -24.12
C GLU A 175 -0.96 8.76 -23.89
N TYR A 176 -0.47 8.85 -22.65
CA TYR A 176 0.78 9.51 -22.27
C TYR A 176 1.89 8.54 -21.81
N ARG A 177 1.70 7.23 -21.98
CA ARG A 177 2.71 6.21 -21.64
C ARG A 177 3.92 6.27 -22.59
N GLY A 178 5.03 5.68 -22.15
CA GLY A 178 6.28 5.63 -22.93
C GLY A 178 7.11 6.92 -22.91
N GLN A 179 6.66 7.97 -22.21
CA GLN A 179 7.34 9.26 -22.13
C GLN A 179 8.25 9.42 -20.91
N GLY A 180 8.39 8.36 -20.09
CA GLY A 180 9.21 8.36 -18.87
C GLY A 180 8.60 9.08 -17.65
N LEU A 181 7.32 9.47 -17.71
CA LEU A 181 6.66 10.25 -16.66
C LEU A 181 6.67 9.56 -15.29
N GLY A 182 6.30 8.28 -15.23
CA GLY A 182 6.29 7.51 -13.97
C GLY A 182 7.66 7.45 -13.29
N GLY A 183 8.73 7.24 -14.07
CA GLY A 183 10.09 7.23 -13.52
C GLY A 183 10.51 8.58 -12.92
N ARG A 184 10.25 9.67 -13.64
CA ARG A 184 10.54 11.03 -13.14
C ARG A 184 9.74 11.37 -11.89
N LEU A 185 8.46 10.97 -11.83
CA LEU A 185 7.62 11.16 -10.65
C LEU A 185 8.10 10.34 -9.45
N ILE A 186 8.56 9.08 -9.65
CA ILE A 186 9.16 8.28 -8.58
C ILE A 186 10.39 8.98 -7.99
N LEU A 187 11.31 9.46 -8.84
CA LEU A 187 12.51 10.16 -8.36
C LEU A 187 12.17 11.46 -7.63
N ALA A 188 11.14 12.18 -8.08
CA ALA A 188 10.68 13.41 -7.42
C ALA A 188 10.04 13.15 -6.05
N VAL A 189 9.21 12.10 -5.92
CA VAL A 189 8.69 11.70 -4.61
C VAL A 189 9.82 11.22 -3.71
N ALA A 190 10.77 10.44 -4.25
CA ALA A 190 11.96 10.01 -3.51
C ALA A 190 12.80 11.20 -3.00
N ALA A 191 12.88 12.30 -3.76
CA ALA A 191 13.59 13.50 -3.33
C ALA A 191 12.97 14.08 -2.06
N GLY A 192 11.64 14.28 -2.07
CA GLY A 192 10.91 14.76 -0.89
C GLY A 192 11.03 13.82 0.32
N ILE A 193 11.10 12.50 0.10
CA ILE A 193 11.33 11.50 1.16
C ILE A 193 12.73 11.67 1.77
N LYS A 194 13.77 11.82 0.94
CA LYS A 194 15.15 11.96 1.42
C LYS A 194 15.41 13.29 2.12
N GLU A 195 14.82 14.38 1.64
CA GLU A 195 14.99 15.72 2.22
C GLU A 195 14.56 15.78 3.69
N ARG A 196 13.55 15.00 4.08
CA ARG A 196 13.08 14.89 5.46
C ARG A 196 13.75 13.77 6.26
N GLY A 197 14.80 13.15 5.72
CA GLY A 197 15.63 12.17 6.42
C GLY A 197 15.05 10.75 6.46
N GLU A 198 14.17 10.40 5.53
CA GLU A 198 13.53 9.09 5.45
C GLU A 198 14.06 8.28 4.26
N VAL A 199 13.86 6.96 4.30
CA VAL A 199 14.31 6.05 3.24
C VAL A 199 13.13 5.64 2.37
N PRO A 200 13.17 5.88 1.04
CA PRO A 200 12.09 5.46 0.15
C PRO A 200 12.09 3.95 -0.05
N PHE A 201 10.89 3.37 -0.09
CA PHE A 201 10.68 1.98 -0.51
C PHE A 201 9.47 1.88 -1.44
N ILE A 202 9.41 0.81 -2.22
CA ILE A 202 8.32 0.54 -3.16
C ILE A 202 7.87 -0.91 -3.01
N GLN A 203 6.58 -1.11 -3.21
CA GLN A 203 5.94 -2.41 -3.28
C GLN A 203 5.22 -2.59 -4.62
N ALA A 204 5.35 -3.77 -5.21
CA ALA A 204 4.66 -4.11 -6.46
C ALA A 204 4.31 -5.59 -6.54
N ALA A 205 3.35 -5.92 -7.41
CA ALA A 205 3.12 -7.30 -7.82
C ALA A 205 4.40 -7.87 -8.47
N GLY A 206 4.81 -9.06 -8.07
CA GLY A 206 6.07 -9.67 -8.49
C GLY A 206 6.08 -10.11 -9.96
N ASP A 207 4.91 -10.29 -10.56
CA ASP A 207 4.71 -10.57 -11.98
C ASP A 207 4.66 -9.29 -12.84
N ASN A 208 4.65 -8.10 -12.23
CA ASN A 208 4.80 -6.83 -12.94
C ASN A 208 6.26 -6.55 -13.25
N GLU A 209 6.86 -7.37 -14.11
CA GLU A 209 8.28 -7.30 -14.46
C GLU A 209 8.70 -5.93 -15.00
N ASN A 210 7.80 -5.24 -15.72
CA ASN A 210 8.07 -3.91 -16.25
C ASN A 210 8.28 -2.88 -15.12
N ALA A 211 7.43 -2.90 -14.10
CA ALA A 211 7.58 -2.03 -12.94
C ALA A 211 8.84 -2.39 -12.14
N VAL A 212 9.09 -3.69 -11.91
CA VAL A 212 10.28 -4.15 -11.19
C VAL A 212 11.57 -3.70 -11.90
N ARG A 213 11.68 -3.92 -13.21
CA ARG A 213 12.82 -3.45 -14.02
C ARG A 213 12.99 -1.94 -13.96
N LEU A 214 11.89 -1.18 -13.99
CA LEU A 214 11.93 0.27 -13.83
C LEU A 214 12.48 0.66 -12.45
N TYR A 215 11.98 0.07 -11.37
CA TYR A 215 12.45 0.40 -10.02
C TYR A 215 13.94 0.07 -9.83
N GLU A 216 14.38 -1.08 -10.32
CA GLU A 216 15.80 -1.47 -10.30
C GLU A 216 16.67 -0.48 -11.09
N ALA A 217 16.22 -0.06 -12.28
CA ALA A 217 16.92 0.94 -13.08
C ALA A 217 16.98 2.33 -12.41
N LEU A 218 16.02 2.63 -11.52
CA LEU A 218 15.98 3.86 -10.73
C LEU A 218 16.82 3.78 -9.44
N GLY A 219 17.50 2.66 -9.17
CA GLY A 219 18.39 2.50 -8.01
C GLY A 219 17.75 1.84 -6.79
N PHE A 220 16.54 1.30 -6.90
CA PHE A 220 15.96 0.45 -5.86
C PHE A 220 16.50 -0.98 -5.96
N ARG A 221 16.76 -1.62 -4.81
CA ARG A 221 17.12 -3.04 -4.74
C ARG A 221 16.04 -3.86 -4.09
N LEU A 222 15.82 -5.07 -4.61
CA LEU A 222 14.95 -6.07 -3.98
C LEU A 222 15.38 -6.33 -2.53
N ARG A 223 14.49 -6.03 -1.59
CA ARG A 223 14.65 -6.37 -0.17
C ARG A 223 14.11 -7.76 0.12
N ARG A 224 12.86 -8.04 -0.28
CA ARG A 224 12.19 -9.32 -0.05
C ARG A 224 10.98 -9.52 -0.96
N ARG A 225 10.56 -10.78 -1.08
CA ARG A 225 9.25 -11.15 -1.62
C ARG A 225 8.21 -11.15 -0.49
N ILE A 226 7.01 -10.67 -0.77
CA ILE A 226 5.91 -10.53 0.20
C ILE A 226 4.58 -10.92 -0.46
N PRO A 227 3.68 -11.62 0.21
CA PRO A 227 2.34 -11.80 -0.31
C PRO A 227 1.52 -10.51 -0.17
N PHE A 228 0.68 -10.24 -1.16
CA PHE A 228 -0.49 -9.39 -1.03
C PHE A 228 -1.73 -10.26 -1.05
N LEU A 229 -2.55 -10.16 -0.01
CA LEU A 229 -3.78 -10.92 0.12
C LEU A 229 -4.96 -9.96 0.26
N GLY A 230 -5.90 -10.03 -0.68
CA GLY A 230 -7.18 -9.34 -0.60
C GLY A 230 -8.22 -10.26 0.02
N VAL A 231 -8.90 -9.82 1.07
CA VAL A 231 -9.95 -10.58 1.75
C VAL A 231 -11.27 -9.80 1.80
N ARG A 232 -12.40 -10.50 1.82
CA ARG A 232 -13.73 -9.92 2.01
C ARG A 232 -14.40 -10.50 3.26
N VAL A 233 -14.96 -9.60 4.07
CA VAL A 233 -15.70 -9.97 5.29
C VAL A 233 -16.99 -10.70 4.89
N PRO A 234 -17.32 -11.83 5.53
CA PRO A 234 -18.59 -12.52 5.30
C PRO A 234 -19.79 -11.57 5.47
N GLN A 235 -20.77 -11.67 4.58
CA GLN A 235 -22.06 -11.03 4.76
C GLN A 235 -22.97 -11.96 5.57
N PRO A 236 -23.77 -11.45 6.53
CA PRO A 236 -24.86 -12.23 7.10
C PRO A 236 -25.75 -12.69 5.95
N SER A 237 -25.98 -14.00 5.83
CA SER A 237 -26.89 -14.54 4.84
C SER A 237 -28.27 -13.89 5.01
N ARG A 238 -28.75 -13.18 3.99
CA ARG A 238 -30.16 -12.80 3.92
C ARG A 238 -30.95 -14.10 3.80
N VAL A 239 -31.52 -14.56 4.91
CA VAL A 239 -32.57 -15.58 4.85
C VAL A 239 -33.68 -14.99 3.95
N PRO A 240 -34.08 -15.66 2.86
CA PRO A 240 -35.23 -15.21 2.09
C PRO A 240 -36.42 -15.19 3.04
N ALA A 241 -37.11 -14.05 3.16
CA ALA A 241 -38.38 -14.01 3.86
C ALA A 241 -39.28 -15.05 3.17
N THR A 242 -39.53 -16.17 3.84
CA THR A 242 -40.54 -17.12 3.43
C THR A 242 -41.86 -16.35 3.39
N ALA A 243 -42.37 -16.10 2.18
CA ALA A 243 -43.72 -15.60 2.00
C ALA A 243 -44.64 -16.64 2.65
N GLY A 244 -45.18 -16.30 3.82
CA GLY A 244 -46.20 -17.09 4.50
C GLY A 244 -47.42 -17.21 3.59
N GLY A 245 -47.86 -18.45 3.39
CA GLY A 245 -49.07 -18.79 2.66
C GLY A 245 -50.36 -18.52 3.43
#